data_AF-A0A2S9FV96-F1
#
_entry.id   AF-A0A2S9FV96-F1
#
_cell.length_a   1.000
_cell.length_b   1.000
_cell.length_c   1.000
_cell.angle_alpha   90.00
_cell.angle_beta   90.00
_cell.angle_gamma   90.00
#
_symmetry.space_group_name_H-M   'P 1'
#
loop_
_entity.id
_entity.type
_entity.pdbx_description
1 polymer ?
#
loop_
_entity_poly.entity_id
_entity_poly.type
_entity_poly.pdbx_seq_one_letter_code
_entity_poly.pdbx_strand_id
1 'polypeptide(L)'
;GAVIGHSMGEVAAAVVAGALSLGDGVKVICRRSRLMQTIAGGDTATGAMASVELPAQQVLSELAARGAGDVVLSVIASPESAVVG
;
A
#
# COMPACT_ATOMS: atom_id res chain seq x y z
N GLY A 1 -22.64 11.94 1.44
CA GLY A 1 -21.82 11.09 0.57
C GLY A 1 -20.81 10.32 1.40
N ALA A 2 -20.15 9.33 0.83
CA ALA A 2 -19.05 8.60 1.48
C ALA A 2 -17.79 8.73 0.63
N VAL A 3 -16.62 8.58 1.26
CA VAL A 3 -15.31 8.59 0.59
C VAL A 3 -14.51 7.37 1.05
N ILE A 4 -13.80 6.74 0.12
CA ILE A 4 -12.90 5.63 0.39
C ILE A 4 -11.55 6.00 -0.23
N GLY A 5 -10.51 6.05 0.61
CA GLY A 5 -9.14 6.19 0.15
C GLY A 5 -8.47 4.84 0.05
N HIS A 6 -7.48 4.72 -0.84
CA HIS A 6 -6.65 3.54 -0.96
C HIS A 6 -5.19 3.90 -0.66
N SER A 7 -4.59 3.23 0.33
CA SER A 7 -3.21 3.51 0.75
C SER A 7 -3.01 5.01 1.07
N MET A 8 -2.12 5.72 0.38
CA MET A 8 -1.94 7.18 0.56
C MET A 8 -3.21 8.01 0.31
N GLY A 9 -4.16 7.50 -0.48
CA GLY A 9 -5.44 8.15 -0.73
C GLY A 9 -6.30 8.31 0.52
N GLU A 10 -6.08 7.51 1.57
CA GLU A 10 -6.80 7.64 2.84
C GLU A 10 -6.56 8.99 3.52
N VAL A 11 -5.39 9.60 3.32
CA VAL A 11 -5.11 10.94 3.87
C VAL A 11 -6.03 11.99 3.25
N ALA A 12 -6.22 11.94 1.93
CA ALA A 12 -7.13 12.83 1.23
C ALA A 12 -8.59 12.56 1.62
N ALA A 13 -8.98 11.29 1.71
CA ALA A 13 -10.32 10.89 2.16
C ALA A 13 -10.62 11.40 3.58
N ALA A 14 -9.65 11.30 4.49
CA ALA A 14 -9.76 11.80 5.86
C ALA A 14 -9.92 13.33 5.93
N VAL A 15 -9.23 14.08 5.05
CA VAL A 15 -9.41 15.54 4.95
C VAL A 15 -10.81 15.87 4.43
N VAL A 16 -11.25 15.21 3.36
CA VAL A 16 -12.58 15.44 2.77
C VAL A 16 -13.70 15.06 3.75
N ALA A 17 -13.53 13.99 4.52
CA ALA A 17 -14.48 13.57 5.55
C ALA A 17 -14.44 14.44 6.83
N GLY A 18 -13.48 15.37 6.95
CA GLY A 18 -13.33 16.24 8.12
C GLY A 18 -12.64 15.58 9.32
N ALA A 19 -12.11 14.36 9.18
CA ALA A 19 -11.35 13.68 10.22
C ALA A 19 -9.95 14.28 10.43
N LEU A 20 -9.39 14.91 9.38
CA LEU A 20 -8.16 15.71 9.46
C LEU A 20 -8.42 17.12 8.95
N SER A 21 -7.80 18.11 9.59
CA SER A 21 -7.69 19.43 8.99
C SER A 21 -6.84 19.37 7.71
N LEU A 22 -7.02 20.31 6.78
CA LEU A 22 -6.17 20.39 5.59
C LEU A 22 -4.68 20.47 5.97
N GLY A 23 -4.35 21.28 6.98
CA GLY A 23 -2.98 21.45 7.46
C GLY A 23 -2.38 20.15 8.00
N ASP A 24 -3.16 19.34 8.73
CA ASP A 24 -2.69 18.06 9.25
C ASP A 24 -2.60 16.99 8.16
N GLY A 25 -3.54 16.97 7.22
CA GLY A 25 -3.45 16.13 6.03
C GLY A 25 -2.16 16.36 5.24
N VAL A 26 -1.79 17.63 5.00
CA VAL A 26 -0.53 18.00 4.36
C VAL A 26 0.67 17.51 5.16
N LYS A 27 0.69 17.71 6.49
CA LYS A 27 1.79 17.22 7.34
C LYS A 27 1.95 15.70 7.23
N VAL A 28 0.85 14.94 7.27
CA VAL A 28 0.87 13.48 7.19
C VAL A 28 1.45 13.02 5.86
N ILE A 29 0.90 13.48 4.73
CA ILE A 29 1.34 12.99 3.42
C ILE A 29 2.79 13.39 3.10
N CYS A 30 3.19 14.63 3.42
CA CYS A 30 4.55 15.11 3.16
C CYS A 30 5.58 14.40 4.03
N ARG A 31 5.31 14.23 5.34
CA ARG A 31 6.24 13.53 6.25
C ARG A 31 6.36 12.05 5.89
N ARG A 32 5.24 11.38 5.61
CA ARG A 32 5.23 9.97 5.18
C ARG A 32 6.04 9.78 3.90
N SER A 33 5.81 10.60 2.87
CA SER A 33 6.56 10.53 1.61
C SER A 33 8.06 10.74 1.82
N ARG A 34 8.45 11.73 2.62
CA ARG A 34 9.86 11.98 2.95
C ARG A 34 10.52 10.80 3.67
N LEU A 35 9.82 10.15 4.61
CA LEU A 35 10.33 8.95 5.26
C LEU A 35 10.45 7.77 4.29
N MET A 36 9.49 7.59 3.38
CA MET A 36 9.56 6.55 2.34
C MET A 36 10.74 6.73 1.38
N GLN A 37 11.16 7.97 1.10
CA GLN A 37 12.37 8.20 0.30
C GLN A 37 13.64 7.67 0.98
N THR A 38 13.69 7.63 2.32
CA THR A 38 14.86 7.12 3.05
C THR A 38 15.07 5.61 2.91
N ILE A 39 14.00 4.86 2.62
CA ILE A 39 14.06 3.42 2.37
C ILE A 39 14.18 3.08 0.87
N ALA A 40 13.82 4.02 -0.01
CA ALA A 40 13.87 3.83 -1.45
C ALA A 40 15.21 4.25 -2.10
N GLY A 41 16.03 5.08 -1.42
CA GLY A 41 17.11 5.85 -2.04
C GLY A 41 18.55 5.35 -1.87
N GLY A 42 18.79 4.06 -1.59
CA GLY A 42 20.14 3.48 -1.56
C GLY A 42 20.54 2.80 -2.88
N ASP A 43 21.82 2.44 -3.03
CA ASP A 43 22.38 1.74 -4.20
C ASP A 43 21.76 0.34 -4.46
N THR A 44 20.96 -0.13 -3.51
CA THR A 44 20.03 -1.26 -3.64
C THR A 44 18.65 -0.78 -3.20
N ALA A 45 17.75 -0.52 -4.14
CA ALA A 45 16.33 -0.37 -3.82
C ALA A 45 15.86 -1.68 -3.15
N THR A 46 15.56 -1.64 -1.86
CA THR A 46 15.10 -2.80 -1.09
C THR A 46 13.59 -2.92 -1.21
N GLY A 47 13.13 -3.67 -2.20
CA GLY A 47 11.73 -4.07 -2.37
C GLY A 47 11.15 -3.71 -3.73
N ALA A 48 10.21 -4.52 -4.20
CA ALA A 48 9.45 -4.30 -5.41
C ALA A 48 8.03 -4.75 -5.18
N MET A 49 7.06 -4.11 -5.84
CA MET A 49 5.67 -4.54 -5.81
C MET A 49 5.24 -5.00 -7.19
N ALA A 50 4.42 -6.04 -7.25
CA ALA A 50 3.89 -6.58 -8.49
C ALA A 50 2.39 -6.87 -8.38
N SER A 51 1.65 -6.49 -9.42
CA SER A 51 0.24 -6.87 -9.57
C SER A 51 0.15 -8.29 -10.10
N VAL A 52 -0.76 -9.08 -9.54
CA VAL A 52 -1.06 -10.45 -9.97
C VAL A 52 -2.55 -10.61 -10.20
N GLU A 53 -2.89 -11.34 -11.26
CA GLU A 53 -4.28 -11.69 -11.63
C GLU A 53 -4.68 -12.99 -10.94
N LEU A 54 -4.64 -12.99 -9.60
CA LEU A 54 -5.04 -14.11 -8.76
C LEU A 54 -5.86 -13.60 -7.56
N PRO A 55 -6.88 -14.35 -7.13
CA PRO A 55 -7.54 -14.11 -5.86
C PRO A 55 -6.56 -14.14 -4.69
N ALA A 56 -6.76 -13.27 -3.70
CA ALA A 56 -5.89 -13.13 -2.52
C ALA A 56 -5.58 -14.47 -1.82
N GLN A 57 -6.58 -15.35 -1.69
CA GLN A 57 -6.40 -16.64 -1.04
C GLN A 57 -5.45 -17.58 -1.81
N GLN A 58 -5.47 -17.49 -3.14
CA GLN A 58 -4.55 -18.26 -3.99
C GLN A 58 -3.13 -17.71 -3.88
N VAL A 59 -2.96 -16.38 -3.86
CA VAL A 59 -1.67 -15.73 -3.63
C VAL A 59 -1.06 -16.19 -2.30
N LEU A 60 -1.82 -16.17 -1.21
CA LEU A 60 -1.34 -16.63 0.10
C LEU A 60 -0.92 -18.12 0.08
N SER A 61 -1.68 -18.95 -0.63
CA SER A 61 -1.39 -20.38 -0.75
C SER A 61 -0.10 -20.62 -1.55
N GLU A 62 0.11 -19.90 -2.64
CA GLU A 62 1.33 -19.97 -3.46
C GLU A 62 2.57 -19.47 -2.70
N LEU A 63 2.47 -18.35 -1.98
CA LEU A 63 3.57 -17.82 -1.17
C LEU A 63 4.00 -18.83 -0.09
N ALA A 64 3.03 -19.44 0.60
CA ALA A 64 3.30 -20.47 1.60
C ALA A 64 3.91 -21.74 0.99
N ALA A 65 3.36 -22.23 -0.13
CA ALA A 65 3.86 -23.43 -0.80
C ALA A 65 5.29 -23.29 -1.31
N ARG A 66 5.68 -22.07 -1.71
CA ARG A 66 7.03 -21.75 -2.21
C ARG A 66 8.01 -21.36 -1.11
N GLY A 67 7.55 -21.19 0.13
CA GLY A 67 8.38 -20.70 1.23
C GLY A 67 8.91 -19.28 1.00
N ALA A 68 8.18 -18.44 0.26
CA ALA A 68 8.56 -17.07 -0.07
C ALA A 68 8.30 -16.13 1.13
N GLY A 69 9.11 -16.27 2.18
CA GLY A 69 8.94 -15.55 3.45
C GLY A 69 9.28 -14.07 3.42
N ASP A 70 9.84 -13.58 2.31
CA ASP A 70 10.22 -12.19 2.06
C ASP A 70 9.24 -11.44 1.15
N VAL A 71 8.13 -12.08 0.75
CA VAL A 71 7.07 -11.48 -0.08
C VAL A 71 5.72 -11.60 0.64
N VAL A 72 4.92 -10.54 0.62
CA VAL A 72 3.62 -10.47 1.29
C VAL A 72 2.50 -10.02 0.37
N LEU A 73 1.28 -10.43 0.69
CA LEU A 73 0.07 -9.86 0.10
C LEU A 73 -0.11 -8.42 0.61
N SER A 74 0.06 -7.45 -0.28
CA SER A 74 0.06 -6.02 0.05
C SER A 74 -1.29 -5.34 -0.17
N VAL A 75 -2.02 -5.71 -1.23
CA VAL A 75 -3.31 -5.11 -1.60
C VAL A 75 -4.24 -6.17 -2.15
N ILE A 76 -5.52 -6.09 -1.78
CA ILE A 76 -6.62 -6.82 -2.40
C ILE A 76 -7.52 -5.78 -3.09
N ALA A 77 -7.27 -5.55 -4.38
CA ALA A 77 -7.96 -4.50 -5.12
C ALA A 77 -9.30 -4.99 -5.71
N SER A 78 -9.39 -6.29 -6.01
CA SER A 78 -10.60 -6.93 -6.52
C SER A 78 -10.62 -8.42 -6.15
N PRO A 79 -11.74 -9.14 -6.38
CA PRO A 79 -11.80 -10.58 -6.14
C PRO A 79 -10.77 -11.39 -6.94
N GLU A 80 -10.37 -10.90 -8.11
CA GLU A 80 -9.49 -11.60 -9.06
C GLU A 80 -8.10 -10.95 -9.18
N SER A 81 -7.81 -9.90 -8.40
CA SER A 81 -6.53 -9.18 -8.48
C SER A 81 -6.01 -8.73 -7.12
N ALA A 82 -4.71 -8.96 -6.96
CA ALA A 82 -3.96 -8.61 -5.76
C ALA A 82 -2.62 -7.99 -6.13
N VAL A 83 -2.00 -7.31 -5.16
CA VAL A 83 -0.62 -6.83 -5.26
C VAL A 83 0.21 -7.55 -4.21
N VAL A 84 1.36 -8.08 -4.64
CA VAL A 84 2.41 -8.59 -3.74
C VAL A 84 3.54 -7.57 -3.64
N GLY A 85 4.29 -7.62 -2.55
CA GLY A 85 5.43 -6.74 -2.30
C GLY A 85 6.41 -7.34 -1.30
#